data_AF-A0A4R9JXN2-F1
#
_entry.id   AF-A0A4R9JXN2-F1
#
_cell.length_a   1.000
_cell.length_b   1.000
_cell.length_c   1.000
_cell.angle_alpha   90.00
_cell.angle_beta   90.00
_cell.angle_gamma   90.00
#
_symmetry.space_group_name_H-M   'P 1'
#
loop_
_entity.id
_entity.type
_entity.pdbx_description
1 polymer ?
#
loop_
_entity_poly.entity_id
_entity_poly.type
_entity_poly.pdbx_seq_one_letter_code
_entity_poly.pdbx_strand_id
1 'polypeptide(L)' 'MYKLKTNRAAAKRFKFTKNGKIKRGCAFRRHILEKKSPKMKHQSRGMHVIHDTDYDRVEKLLPYGG' A
#
# COMPACT_ATOMS: atom_id res chain seq x y z
N MET A 1 -21.51 -23.21 0.43
CA MET A 1 -20.53 -22.53 1.31
C MET A 1 -20.11 -21.21 0.67
N TYR A 2 -20.11 -20.10 1.40
CA TYR A 2 -19.67 -18.80 0.87
C TYR A 2 -18.15 -18.71 0.87
N LYS A 3 -17.56 -18.32 -0.26
CA LYS A 3 -16.12 -18.08 -0.39
C LYS A 3 -15.85 -16.58 -0.26
N LEU A 4 -14.98 -16.19 0.67
CA LEU A 4 -14.57 -14.79 0.82
C LEU A 4 -13.99 -14.27 -0.51
N LYS A 5 -14.33 -13.05 -0.88
CA LYS A 5 -13.82 -12.40 -2.10
C LYS A 5 -12.74 -11.41 -1.74
N THR A 6 -11.66 -11.40 -2.52
CA THR A 6 -10.61 -10.38 -2.40
C THR A 6 -11.15 -9.02 -2.81
N ASN A 7 -10.89 -8.01 -2.00
CA ASN A 7 -11.17 -6.63 -2.41
C ASN A 7 -10.19 -6.22 -3.52
N ARG A 8 -10.68 -6.16 -4.76
CA ARG A 8 -9.87 -5.84 -5.95
C ARG A 8 -9.27 -4.44 -5.90
N ALA A 9 -9.91 -3.50 -5.22
CA ALA A 9 -9.38 -2.15 -5.06
C ALA A 9 -8.18 -2.12 -4.10
N ALA A 10 -8.21 -2.94 -3.04
CA ALA A 10 -7.08 -3.12 -2.12
C ALA A 10 -5.92 -3.88 -2.82
N ALA A 11 -6.24 -4.95 -3.56
CA ALA A 11 -5.24 -5.79 -4.23
C ALA A 11 -4.39 -5.04 -5.27
N LYS A 12 -4.95 -3.98 -5.88
CA LYS A 12 -4.22 -3.11 -6.82
C LYS A 12 -3.24 -2.15 -6.12
N ARG A 13 -3.43 -1.89 -4.82
CA ARG A 13 -2.69 -0.87 -4.06
C ARG A 13 -1.67 -1.45 -3.08
N PHE A 14 -1.98 -2.61 -2.50
CA PHE A 14 -1.16 -3.28 -1.49
C PHE A 14 -0.58 -4.58 -2.04
N LYS A 15 0.67 -4.87 -1.70
CA LYS A 15 1.35 -6.12 -2.06
C LYS A 15 2.07 -6.70 -0.86
N PHE A 16 2.03 -8.02 -0.72
CA PHE A 16 2.79 -8.72 0.30
C PHE A 16 4.25 -8.86 -0.13
N THR A 17 5.14 -8.81 0.85
CA THR A 17 6.55 -9.20 0.70
C THR A 17 6.70 -10.66 1.06
N LYS A 18 7.82 -11.27 0.64
CA LYS A 18 8.19 -12.64 1.05
C LYS A 18 8.19 -12.84 2.56
N ASN A 19 8.42 -11.77 3.34
CA ASN A 19 8.49 -11.81 4.80
C ASN A 19 7.16 -11.44 5.47
N GLY A 20 6.03 -11.46 4.76
CA GLY A 20 4.69 -11.16 5.29
C GLY A 20 4.36 -9.68 5.44
N LYS A 21 5.33 -8.76 5.35
CA LYS A 21 5.04 -7.31 5.44
C LYS A 21 4.27 -6.81 4.22
N ILE A 22 3.35 -5.88 4.44
CA ILE A 22 2.55 -5.25 3.36
C ILE A 22 3.25 -3.97 2.89
N LYS A 23 3.53 -3.89 1.59
CA LYS A 23 4.07 -2.71 0.92
C LYS A 23 2.98 -1.90 0.21
N ARG A 24 3.16 -0.57 0.21
CA ARG A 24 2.32 0.41 -0.50
C ARG A 24 3.16 1.49 -1.20
N GLY A 25 2.57 2.15 -2.19
CA GLY A 25 3.11 3.39 -2.74
C GLY A 25 2.91 4.58 -1.80
N CYS A 26 3.69 5.64 -2.01
CA CYS A 26 3.49 6.93 -1.34
C CYS A 26 2.51 7.82 -2.11
N ALA A 27 1.71 8.59 -1.37
CA ALA A 27 0.75 9.52 -1.94
C ALA A 27 1.41 10.82 -2.44
N PHE A 28 0.63 11.64 -3.13
CA PHE A 28 0.98 13.02 -3.52
C PHE A 28 2.18 13.19 -4.47
N ARG A 29 2.47 12.18 -5.31
CA ARG A 29 3.58 12.24 -6.29
C ARG A 29 3.14 12.34 -7.76
N ARG A 30 1.84 12.56 -8.04
CA ARG A 30 1.31 12.54 -9.42
C ARG A 30 1.24 13.90 -10.10
N HIS A 31 0.88 14.96 -9.37
CA HIS A 31 0.67 16.31 -9.90
C HIS A 31 1.13 17.38 -8.89
N ILE A 32 1.29 18.62 -9.38
CA ILE A 32 1.77 19.78 -8.62
C ILE A 32 3.11 19.45 -7.94
N LEU A 33 4.06 18.95 -8.73
CA LEU A 33 5.39 18.57 -8.24
C LEU A 33 6.34 19.79 -8.15
N GLU A 34 6.05 20.85 -8.91
CA GLU A 34 6.82 22.09 -8.91
C GLU A 34 6.81 22.76 -7.53
N LYS A 35 5.63 22.86 -6.90
CA LYS A 35 5.45 23.49 -5.58
C LYS A 35 5.91 22.61 -4.41
N LYS A 36 6.31 21.36 -4.66
CA LYS A 36 6.72 20.40 -3.62
C LYS A 36 8.23 20.41 -3.45
N SER A 37 8.68 20.37 -2.20
CA SER A 37 10.10 20.34 -1.88
C SER A 37 10.80 19.14 -2.55
N PRO A 38 12.06 19.29 -3.00
CA PRO A 38 12.84 18.18 -3.52
C PRO A 38 12.87 17.00 -2.53
N LYS A 39 13.07 17.28 -1.24
CA LYS A 39 13.09 16.26 -0.17
C LYS A 39 11.84 15.38 -0.16
N MET A 40 10.63 15.97 -0.21
CA MET A 40 9.38 15.21 -0.26
C MET A 40 9.28 14.36 -1.54
N LYS A 41 9.73 14.91 -2.68
CA LYS A 41 9.81 14.18 -3.96
C LYS A 41 10.84 13.07 -3.95
N HIS A 42 11.88 13.11 -3.13
CA HIS A 42 12.82 12.00 -2.98
C HIS A 42 12.24 10.89 -2.10
N GLN A 43 11.68 11.25 -0.93
CA GLN A 43 11.11 10.30 0.02
C GLN A 43 9.91 9.50 -0.56
N SER A 44 9.11 10.13 -1.42
CA SER A 44 7.95 9.50 -2.05
C SER A 44 8.27 8.61 -3.27
N ARG A 45 9.56 8.38 -3.62
CA ARG A 45 9.97 7.52 -4.77
C ARG A 45 9.74 6.04 -4.50
N GLY A 46 10.03 5.62 -3.27
CA GLY A 46 10.07 4.21 -2.90
C GLY A 46 8.70 3.63 -2.54
N MET A 47 8.71 2.30 -2.42
CA MET A 47 7.65 1.55 -1.75
C MET A 47 7.89 1.60 -0.25
N HIS A 48 6.83 1.84 0.52
CA HIS A 48 6.86 1.94 1.97
C HIS A 48 6.09 0.79 2.60
N VAL A 49 6.50 0.38 3.79
CA VAL A 49 5.73 -0.58 4.59
C VAL A 49 4.54 0.16 5.21
N ILE A 50 3.42 -0.55 5.35
CA ILE A 50 2.25 -0.02 6.07
C ILE A 50 2.57 0.17 7.55
N HIS A 51 1.88 1.11 8.19
CA HIS A 51 2.00 1.28 9.63
C HIS A 51 1.22 0.16 10.35
N ASP A 52 1.72 -0.30 11.49
CA ASP A 52 1.18 -1.48 12.17
C ASP A 52 -0.31 -1.35 12.52
N THR A 53 -0.79 -0.13 12.81
CA THR A 53 -2.20 0.16 13.10
C THR A 53 -3.17 -0.17 11.96
N ASP A 54 -2.69 -0.19 10.72
CA ASP A 54 -3.51 -0.43 9.54
C ASP A 54 -3.34 -1.86 8.99
N TYR A 55 -2.38 -2.62 9.53
CA TYR A 55 -2.03 -3.96 9.04
C TYR A 55 -3.23 -4.89 9.04
N ASP A 56 -3.87 -5.06 10.20
CA ASP A 56 -5.03 -5.97 10.39
C ASP A 56 -6.21 -5.60 9.49
N ARG A 57 -6.40 -4.30 9.22
CA ARG A 57 -7.49 -3.84 8.36
C ARG A 57 -7.23 -4.22 6.91
N VAL A 58 -5.99 -4.12 6.44
CA VAL A 58 -5.62 -4.44 5.05
C VAL A 58 -5.55 -5.94 4.81
N GLU A 59 -5.08 -6.70 5.79
CA GLU A 59 -5.03 -8.17 5.71
C GLU A 59 -6.42 -8.78 5.53
N LYS A 60 -7.42 -8.32 6.30
CA LYS A 60 -8.82 -8.76 6.17
C LYS A 60 -9.42 -8.49 4.78
N LEU A 61 -8.95 -7.47 4.06
CA LEU A 61 -9.39 -7.15 2.70
C LEU A 61 -8.79 -8.09 1.64
N LEU A 62 -7.67 -8.75 1.99
CA LEU A 62 -6.88 -9.61 1.11
C LEU A 62 -6.78 -11.03 1.70
N PRO A 63 -7.90 -11.77 1.81
CA PRO A 63 -7.94 -13.09 2.47
C PRO A 63 -7.09 -14.17 1.80
N TYR A 64 -6.60 -13.94 0.58
CA TYR A 64 -5.71 -14.84 -0.17
C TYR A 64 -4.40 -14.14 -0.58
N GLY A 65 -4.03 -13.06 0.11
CA GLY A 65 -2.96 -12.16 -0.31
C GLY A 65 -1.54 -12.59 0.09
N GLY A 66 -1.41 -13.56 1.01
CA GLY A 66 -0.13 -14.10 1.50
C GLY A 66 0.51 -15.10 0.55
#